data_AF-A0A8H6MCS2-F1
#
_entry.id   AF-A0A8H6MCS2-F1
#
_cell.length_a   1.000
_cell.length_b   1.000
_cell.length_c   1.000
_cell.angle_alpha   90.00
_cell.angle_beta   90.00
_cell.angle_gamma   90.00
#
_symmetry.space_group_name_H-M   'P 1'
#
loop_
_entity.id
_entity.type
_entity.pdbx_description
1 polymer ?
#
loop_
_entity_poly.entity_id
_entity_poly.type
_entity_poly.pdbx_seq_one_letter_code
_entity_poly.pdbx_strand_id
1 'polypeptide(L)'
;MSFTNLLLSVALIWAALYALRAAYLRRTHHGSTTTNSYLPLHPLASGNRTTSSHTLPGKFSDFLSKSQLTLSGLRLVVSTHAWNEAHDRLSGYLLRRRNRRLLNALKVVYNLGVLTAACGMVLACGGVLWVLWGFVSRAVASDARTGGRLYRRFMPAEEALVEVREEAKEGFGVKLIIPGVTVPLSDLPFIIISVFASQAFHEFGHALAASLDAIPMLSCGASLTVLIPTAFVSLSTSLYRGLSALPKARIVSAGAFHNLLMWGVLVFLRTAGIASLATALFYQDVRSEGRLVVSVDQASPLAAFLRPGVTLVKQLDDTELSTKDDNVWTNYLDSRPAINPSRGWCIPKAQLKGTDCCKDDTHATNSTSSEKCFYEFAFPSILFADTRIGAGCTDPVPVLSDASARRCYVASSHCHPDEACLAPDVSGLLRLTVQTEEESKVLLWNGPRAEVKEQVRVGRWRPRLGAFPTLGMLEAHTRLWSYLEMASLSLYFLNLLPLPYLDGMELVRCLMQSRGVRDVEGQGV
;
A
#
# COMPACT_ATOMS: atom_id res chain seq x y z
N MET A 1 2.77 13.73 -6.19
CA MET A 1 3.10 14.98 -5.47
C MET A 1 4.62 15.11 -5.39
N SER A 2 5.17 16.29 -5.66
CA SER A 2 6.60 16.59 -5.43
C SER A 2 6.88 16.75 -3.92
N PHE A 3 8.11 16.46 -3.47
CA PHE A 3 8.57 16.72 -2.10
C PHE A 3 8.42 18.19 -1.69
N THR A 4 8.65 19.11 -2.62
CA THR A 4 8.44 20.55 -2.39
C THR A 4 6.98 20.88 -2.06
N ASN A 5 6.03 20.24 -2.77
CA ASN A 5 4.61 20.40 -2.50
C ASN A 5 4.22 19.84 -1.12
N LEU A 6 4.86 18.75 -0.68
CA LEU A 6 4.66 18.21 0.66
C LEU A 6 5.13 19.20 1.72
N LEU A 7 6.34 19.73 1.59
CA LEU A 7 6.90 20.69 2.54
C LEU A 7 6.01 21.94 2.65
N LEU A 8 5.58 22.47 1.50
CA LEU A 8 4.64 23.59 1.44
C LEU A 8 3.30 23.24 2.12
N SER A 9 2.74 22.06 1.85
CA SER A 9 1.48 21.63 2.49
C SER A 9 1.61 21.55 4.00
N VAL A 10 2.73 21.00 4.51
CA VAL A 10 3.01 20.93 5.95
C VAL A 10 3.12 22.33 6.54
N ALA A 11 3.89 23.22 5.90
CA ALA A 11 4.06 24.59 6.35
C ALA A 11 2.71 25.34 6.40
N LEU A 12 1.85 25.16 5.40
CA LEU A 12 0.51 25.74 5.35
C LEU A 12 -0.41 25.20 6.45
N ILE A 13 -0.37 23.89 6.74
CA ILE A 13 -1.14 23.29 7.84
C ILE A 13 -0.73 23.91 9.18
N TRP A 14 0.56 24.01 9.45
CA TRP A 14 1.05 24.61 10.70
C TRP A 14 0.75 26.11 10.76
N ALA A 15 0.93 26.85 9.67
CA ALA A 15 0.56 28.27 9.60
C ALA A 15 -0.94 28.48 9.89
N ALA A 16 -1.81 27.62 9.33
CA ALA A 16 -3.24 27.64 9.60
C ALA A 16 -3.56 27.35 11.08
N LEU A 17 -2.91 26.36 11.69
CA LEU A 17 -3.10 26.06 13.12
C LEU A 17 -2.70 27.24 14.02
N TYR A 18 -1.58 27.91 13.72
CA TYR A 18 -1.16 29.11 14.45
C TYR A 18 -2.06 30.32 14.18
N ALA A 19 -2.55 30.49 12.95
CA ALA A 19 -3.52 31.52 12.62
C ALA A 19 -4.84 31.31 13.38
N LEU A 20 -5.33 30.06 13.46
CA LEU A 20 -6.52 29.71 14.25
C LEU A 20 -6.31 30.00 15.74
N ARG A 21 -5.15 29.65 16.31
CA ARG A 21 -4.78 30.01 17.69
C ARG A 21 -4.79 31.52 17.90
N ALA A 22 -4.20 32.29 16.99
CA ALA A 22 -4.15 33.75 17.09
C ALA A 22 -5.54 34.39 16.97
N ALA A 23 -6.38 33.90 16.05
CA ALA A 23 -7.76 34.35 15.88
C ALA A 23 -8.62 34.04 17.12
N TYR A 24 -8.42 32.87 17.72
CA TYR A 24 -9.07 32.49 18.97
C TYR A 24 -8.67 33.43 20.12
N LEU A 25 -7.36 33.63 20.33
CA LEU A 25 -6.86 34.52 21.39
C LEU A 25 -7.36 35.97 21.22
N ARG A 26 -7.46 36.46 19.99
CA ARG A 26 -8.03 37.79 19.71
C ARG A 26 -9.51 37.88 20.06
N ARG A 27 -10.29 36.82 19.86
CA ARG A 27 -11.71 36.77 20.23
C ARG A 27 -11.91 36.69 21.74
N THR A 28 -11.03 36.03 22.47
CA THR A 28 -11.11 35.92 23.94
C THR A 28 -10.59 37.16 24.67
N HIS A 29 -9.63 37.90 24.10
CA HIS A 29 -9.04 39.10 24.71
C HIS A 29 -9.90 40.38 24.66
N HIS A 30 -11.16 40.33 24.18
CA HIS A 30 -12.13 41.40 24.47
C HIS A 30 -12.69 41.36 25.91
N GLY A 31 -12.24 40.40 26.74
CA GLY A 31 -12.45 40.41 28.18
C GLY A 31 -11.28 39.74 28.91
N SER A 32 -10.51 40.53 29.66
CA SER A 32 -9.43 40.13 30.58
C SER A 32 -8.03 39.88 29.99
N THR A 33 -7.07 40.55 30.63
CA THR A 33 -5.62 40.43 30.52
C THR A 33 -5.13 39.39 31.53
N THR A 34 -4.88 38.16 31.10
CA THR A 34 -3.97 37.25 31.81
C THR A 34 -3.18 36.41 30.82
N THR A 35 -1.86 36.56 30.89
CA THR A 35 -0.85 35.80 30.18
C THR A 35 -0.62 34.48 30.91
N ASN A 36 -1.26 33.38 30.48
CA ASN A 36 -0.73 32.01 30.58
C ASN A 36 -1.61 30.98 29.82
N SER A 37 -1.10 30.57 28.66
CA SER A 37 -0.89 29.17 28.24
C SER A 37 -2.00 28.11 28.34
N TYR A 38 -3.26 28.39 27.98
CA TYR A 38 -4.24 27.34 27.69
C TYR A 38 -5.16 27.76 26.53
N LEU A 39 -5.46 26.84 25.60
CA LEU A 39 -6.53 27.00 24.62
C LEU A 39 -7.74 26.22 25.18
N PRO A 40 -8.64 26.85 25.95
CA PRO A 40 -9.83 26.16 26.40
C PRO A 40 -10.79 25.99 25.22
N LEU A 41 -11.18 24.75 24.93
CA LEU A 41 -12.24 24.45 23.98
C LEU A 41 -13.61 24.68 24.65
N HIS A 42 -13.89 25.90 25.08
CA HIS A 42 -15.23 26.27 25.55
C HIS A 42 -16.15 26.53 24.35
N PRO A 43 -17.40 26.02 24.36
CA PRO A 43 -18.41 26.49 23.43
C PRO A 43 -18.70 27.97 23.76
N LEU A 44 -18.64 28.82 22.74
CA LEU A 44 -19.00 30.24 22.84
C LEU A 44 -20.42 30.36 23.40
N ALA A 45 -20.56 30.79 24.65
CA ALA A 45 -21.84 31.04 25.27
C ALA A 45 -22.40 32.40 24.80
N SER A 46 -23.54 32.31 24.10
CA SER A 46 -24.73 33.16 24.27
C SER A 46 -24.52 34.68 24.35
N GLY A 47 -24.38 35.32 23.18
CA GLY A 47 -24.88 36.67 23.00
C GLY A 47 -26.35 36.59 22.57
N ASN A 48 -27.26 37.16 23.38
CA ASN A 48 -28.67 37.32 23.06
C ASN A 48 -28.84 38.02 21.69
N ARG A 49 -29.02 37.24 20.64
CA ARG A 49 -29.59 37.68 19.37
C ARG A 49 -30.21 36.48 18.67
N THR A 50 -31.53 36.50 18.66
CA THR A 50 -32.43 35.64 17.90
C THR A 50 -31.99 35.53 16.45
N THR A 51 -31.18 34.53 16.11
CA THR A 51 -31.03 34.00 14.75
C THR A 51 -30.60 32.53 14.86
N SER A 52 -31.39 31.67 14.21
CA SER A 52 -31.20 30.24 14.09
C SER A 52 -29.76 29.88 13.67
N SER A 53 -28.96 29.35 14.58
CA SER A 53 -27.69 28.71 14.25
C SER A 53 -27.58 27.38 14.97
N HIS A 54 -27.19 26.36 14.20
CA HIS A 54 -27.09 24.96 14.58
C HIS A 54 -26.34 24.78 15.91
N THR A 55 -27.08 24.39 16.95
CA THR A 55 -26.49 23.93 18.21
C THR A 55 -25.72 22.63 17.95
N LEU A 56 -24.42 22.63 18.27
CA LEU A 56 -23.62 21.41 18.28
C LEU A 56 -24.30 20.38 19.19
N PRO A 57 -24.32 19.08 18.83
CA PRO A 57 -24.97 18.06 19.64
C PRO A 57 -24.34 18.05 21.05
N GLY A 58 -25.16 18.04 22.11
CA GLY A 58 -24.73 18.27 23.50
C GLY A 58 -23.55 17.39 23.96
N LYS A 59 -23.43 16.17 23.43
CA LYS A 59 -22.29 15.27 23.72
C LYS A 59 -20.94 15.80 23.21
N PHE A 60 -20.92 16.52 22.10
CA PHE A 60 -19.69 17.10 21.55
C PHE A 60 -19.26 18.33 22.37
N SER A 61 -20.22 19.14 22.82
CA SER A 61 -19.98 20.23 23.78
C SER A 61 -19.32 19.73 25.07
N ASP A 62 -19.83 18.63 25.64
CA ASP A 62 -19.28 18.03 26.85
C ASP A 62 -17.90 17.40 26.66
N PHE A 63 -17.63 16.86 25.46
CA PHE A 63 -16.30 16.37 25.12
C PHE A 63 -15.28 17.50 25.04
N LEU A 64 -15.65 18.60 24.39
CA LEU A 64 -14.81 19.78 24.25
C LEU A 64 -14.47 20.42 25.60
N SER A 65 -15.44 20.52 26.51
CA SER A 65 -15.22 21.10 27.85
C SER A 65 -14.27 20.27 28.72
N LYS A 66 -14.14 18.96 28.46
CA LYS A 66 -13.22 18.05 29.16
C LYS A 66 -11.89 17.83 28.42
N SER A 67 -11.66 18.58 27.33
CA SER A 67 -10.48 18.41 26.48
C SER A 67 -9.58 19.65 26.55
N GLN A 68 -8.28 19.41 26.68
CA GLN A 68 -7.24 20.43 26.69
C GLN A 68 -6.39 20.31 25.41
N LEU A 69 -6.26 21.43 24.70
CA LEU A 69 -5.44 21.53 23.50
C LEU A 69 -4.21 22.37 23.80
N THR A 70 -3.03 21.82 23.53
CA THR A 70 -1.76 22.54 23.66
C THR A 70 -1.04 22.55 22.32
N LEU A 71 -0.62 23.75 21.90
CA LEU A 71 0.11 23.99 20.64
C LEU A 71 1.43 24.67 20.98
N SER A 72 2.55 23.99 20.73
CA SER A 72 3.90 24.49 20.98
C SER A 72 4.87 24.03 19.89
N GLY A 73 5.55 24.96 19.21
CA GLY A 73 6.39 24.66 18.06
C GLY A 73 5.62 23.90 16.96
N LEU A 74 6.18 22.80 16.47
CA LEU A 74 5.52 21.86 15.55
C LEU A 74 4.91 20.66 16.29
N ARG A 75 4.35 20.90 17.48
CA ARG A 75 3.67 19.88 18.29
C ARG A 75 2.29 20.38 18.71
N LEU A 76 1.27 19.61 18.31
CA LEU A 76 -0.12 19.77 18.72
C LEU A 76 -0.48 18.58 19.61
N VAL A 77 -0.95 18.81 20.82
CA VAL A 77 -1.42 17.76 21.73
C VAL A 77 -2.87 18.05 22.11
N VAL A 78 -3.72 17.05 21.96
CA VAL A 78 -5.10 17.04 22.43
C VAL A 78 -5.19 15.98 23.52
N SER A 79 -5.48 16.40 24.74
CA SER A 79 -5.72 15.50 25.88
C SER A 79 -7.17 15.65 26.35
N THR A 80 -7.78 14.57 26.80
CA THR A 80 -9.17 14.57 27.26
C THR A 80 -9.32 13.72 28.51
N HIS A 81 -10.16 14.19 29.42
CA HIS A 81 -10.59 13.46 30.61
C HIS A 81 -11.99 12.84 30.43
N ALA A 82 -12.61 13.01 29.25
CA ALA A 82 -13.98 12.58 28.99
C ALA A 82 -14.19 11.07 29.17
N TRP A 83 -13.13 10.27 28.98
CA TRP A 83 -13.18 8.82 29.05
C TRP A 83 -12.87 8.25 30.45
N ASN A 84 -12.40 9.07 31.39
CA ASN A 84 -12.01 8.62 32.73
C ASN A 84 -13.18 7.96 33.46
N GLU A 85 -14.34 8.61 33.45
CA GLU A 85 -15.53 8.08 34.12
C GLU A 85 -16.01 6.77 33.47
N ALA A 86 -15.93 6.65 32.14
CA ALA A 86 -16.28 5.43 31.43
C ALA A 86 -15.32 4.28 31.79
N HIS A 87 -14.02 4.58 31.92
CA HIS A 87 -12.99 3.65 32.36
C HIS A 87 -13.20 3.18 33.81
N ASP A 88 -13.50 4.11 34.72
CA ASP A 88 -13.80 3.79 36.12
C ASP A 88 -15.08 2.95 36.25
N ARG A 89 -16.12 3.25 35.47
CA ARG A 89 -17.35 2.44 35.41
C ARG A 89 -17.08 1.03 34.91
N LEU A 90 -16.22 0.87 33.89
CA LEU A 90 -15.82 -0.44 33.37
C LEU A 90 -15.05 -1.23 34.43
N SER A 91 -14.05 -0.61 35.07
CA SER A 91 -13.30 -1.20 36.18
C SER A 91 -14.24 -1.67 37.30
N GLY A 92 -15.13 -0.79 37.76
CA GLY A 92 -16.12 -1.10 38.77
C GLY A 92 -17.10 -2.21 38.36
N TYR A 93 -17.50 -2.27 37.08
CA TYR A 93 -18.31 -3.36 36.55
C TYR A 93 -17.56 -4.70 36.58
N LEU A 94 -16.31 -4.76 36.13
CA LEU A 94 -15.53 -5.99 36.05
C LEU A 94 -15.19 -6.55 37.44
N LEU A 95 -14.95 -5.68 38.43
CA LEU A 95 -14.60 -6.06 39.80
C LEU A 95 -15.80 -6.51 40.65
N ARG A 96 -17.05 -6.38 40.17
CA ARG A 96 -18.24 -6.91 40.88
C ARG A 96 -18.15 -8.43 41.04
N ARG A 97 -18.54 -8.94 42.21
CA ARG A 97 -18.56 -10.39 42.53
C ARG A 97 -19.27 -11.23 41.45
N ARG A 98 -20.37 -10.72 40.88
CA ARG A 98 -21.13 -11.38 39.80
C ARG A 98 -20.30 -11.64 38.54
N ASN A 99 -19.34 -10.76 38.23
CA ASN A 99 -18.57 -10.78 36.99
C ASN A 99 -17.18 -11.43 37.17
N ARG A 100 -16.92 -12.08 38.32
CA ARG A 100 -15.63 -12.69 38.64
C ARG A 100 -15.15 -13.70 37.59
N ARG A 101 -16.07 -14.46 36.97
CA ARG A 101 -15.73 -15.38 35.87
C ARG A 101 -15.19 -14.64 34.64
N LEU A 102 -15.87 -13.57 34.22
CA LEU A 102 -15.45 -12.72 33.11
C LEU A 102 -14.11 -12.05 33.40
N LEU A 103 -13.95 -11.47 34.60
CA LEU A 103 -12.70 -10.86 35.03
C LEU A 103 -11.53 -11.86 34.97
N ASN A 104 -11.72 -13.07 35.49
CA ASN A 104 -10.70 -14.11 35.44
C ASN A 104 -10.38 -14.54 34.00
N ALA A 105 -11.40 -14.71 33.16
CA ALA A 105 -11.21 -15.04 31.75
C ALA A 105 -10.41 -13.95 31.01
N LEU A 106 -10.74 -12.67 31.22
CA LEU A 106 -9.98 -11.54 30.68
C LEU A 106 -8.53 -11.55 31.20
N LYS A 107 -8.31 -11.74 32.51
CA LYS A 107 -6.94 -11.84 33.05
C LYS A 107 -6.15 -12.98 32.41
N VAL A 108 -6.77 -14.12 32.12
CA VAL A 108 -6.12 -15.23 31.39
C VAL A 108 -5.74 -14.82 29.96
N VAL A 109 -6.66 -14.19 29.22
CA VAL A 109 -6.40 -13.69 27.86
C VAL A 109 -5.22 -12.72 27.85
N TYR A 110 -5.20 -11.76 28.78
CA TYR A 110 -4.10 -10.81 28.85
C TYR A 110 -2.79 -11.41 29.41
N ASN A 111 -2.86 -12.46 30.23
CA ASN A 111 -1.66 -13.21 30.62
C ASN A 111 -1.05 -13.95 29.42
N LEU A 112 -1.88 -14.47 28.50
CA LEU A 112 -1.41 -14.98 27.21
C LEU A 112 -0.77 -13.86 26.38
N GLY A 113 -1.29 -12.64 26.48
CA GLY A 113 -0.66 -11.42 25.97
C GLY A 113 0.78 -11.24 26.45
N VAL A 114 1.08 -11.48 27.72
CA VAL A 114 2.46 -11.43 28.26
C VAL A 114 3.37 -12.47 27.58
N LEU A 115 2.89 -13.69 27.40
CA LEU A 115 3.66 -14.77 26.74
C LEU A 115 3.94 -14.44 25.28
N THR A 116 2.90 -14.03 24.54
CA THR A 116 3.05 -13.62 23.14
C THR A 116 3.96 -12.40 23.01
N ALA A 117 3.93 -11.45 23.94
CA ALA A 117 4.84 -10.32 23.96
C ALA A 117 6.31 -10.73 24.21
N ALA A 118 6.55 -11.68 25.13
CA ALA A 118 7.89 -12.21 25.36
C ALA A 118 8.44 -12.95 24.12
N CYS A 119 7.63 -13.79 23.47
CA CYS A 119 8.00 -14.44 22.21
C CYS A 119 8.24 -13.41 21.10
N GLY A 120 7.35 -12.43 20.96
CA GLY A 120 7.45 -11.36 19.96
C GLY A 120 8.71 -10.51 20.14
N MET A 121 9.11 -10.24 21.38
CA MET A 121 10.37 -9.56 21.70
C MET A 121 11.60 -10.34 21.22
N VAL A 122 11.65 -11.65 21.49
CA VAL A 122 12.75 -12.51 21.02
C VAL A 122 12.81 -12.50 19.49
N LEU A 123 11.66 -12.62 18.81
CA LEU A 123 11.57 -12.55 17.35
C LEU A 123 12.00 -11.17 16.81
N ALA A 124 11.58 -10.09 17.44
CA ALA A 124 11.95 -8.73 17.04
C ALA A 124 13.47 -8.52 17.16
N CYS A 125 14.07 -8.93 18.29
CA CYS A 125 15.52 -8.85 18.49
C CYS A 125 16.27 -9.72 17.49
N GLY A 126 15.82 -10.96 17.28
CA GLY A 126 16.38 -11.86 16.29
C GLY A 126 16.31 -11.30 14.87
N GLY A 127 15.18 -10.67 14.49
CA GLY A 127 15.01 -10.00 13.21
C GLY A 127 15.95 -8.82 13.02
N VAL A 128 16.14 -7.97 14.05
CA VAL A 128 17.11 -6.87 14.00
C VAL A 128 18.53 -7.41 13.83
N LEU A 129 18.92 -8.43 14.61
CA LEU A 129 20.24 -9.07 14.51
C LEU A 129 20.45 -9.71 13.12
N TRP A 130 19.42 -10.33 12.56
CA TRP A 130 19.47 -10.91 11.21
C TRP A 130 19.70 -9.85 10.14
N VAL A 131 19.00 -8.72 10.21
CA VAL A 131 19.18 -7.60 9.27
C VAL A 131 20.59 -7.00 9.40
N LEU A 132 21.06 -6.81 10.63
CA LEU A 132 22.42 -6.31 10.88
C LEU A 132 23.47 -7.29 10.33
N TRP A 133 23.29 -8.59 10.56
CA TRP A 133 24.18 -9.62 10.02
C TRP A 133 24.20 -9.64 8.50
N GLY A 134 23.04 -9.51 7.85
CA GLY A 134 22.94 -9.42 6.39
C GLY A 134 23.65 -8.19 5.81
N PHE A 135 23.62 -7.06 6.52
CA PHE A 135 24.37 -5.86 6.12
C PHE A 135 25.88 -6.07 6.27
N VAL A 136 26.32 -6.60 7.42
CA VAL A 136 27.73 -6.90 7.69
C VAL A 136 28.28 -7.92 6.70
N SER A 137 27.56 -9.01 6.43
CA SER A 137 28.01 -10.06 5.51
C SER A 137 28.18 -9.55 4.08
N ARG A 138 27.29 -8.67 3.62
CA ARG A 138 27.42 -8.00 2.30
C ARG A 138 28.59 -7.02 2.28
N ALA A 139 28.79 -6.24 3.34
CA ALA A 139 29.92 -5.31 3.44
C ALA A 139 31.27 -6.06 3.41
N VAL A 140 31.37 -7.17 4.16
CA VAL A 140 32.54 -8.05 4.16
C VAL A 140 32.73 -8.72 2.79
N ALA A 141 31.65 -9.15 2.13
CA ALA A 141 31.72 -9.75 0.79
C ALA A 141 32.13 -8.72 -0.30
N SER A 142 31.72 -7.45 -0.17
CA SER A 142 32.17 -6.39 -1.07
C SER A 142 33.66 -6.09 -0.92
N ASP A 143 34.19 -6.12 0.30
CA ASP A 143 35.64 -5.94 0.56
C ASP A 143 36.48 -7.13 0.05
N ALA A 144 35.91 -8.34 0.07
CA ALA A 144 36.56 -9.52 -0.50
C ALA A 144 36.63 -9.47 -2.04
N ARG A 145 35.68 -8.80 -2.71
CA ARG A 145 35.66 -8.65 -4.19
C ARG A 145 36.63 -7.58 -4.70
N THR A 146 37.02 -6.60 -3.88
CA THR A 146 38.07 -5.60 -4.20
C THR A 146 39.50 -6.14 -4.02
N GLY A 147 39.69 -7.25 -3.30
CA GLY A 147 41.00 -7.86 -3.05
C GLY A 147 41.53 -8.84 -4.10
N GLY A 148 40.77 -9.16 -5.14
CA GLY A 148 41.26 -10.10 -6.16
C GLY A 148 40.31 -10.36 -7.31
N ARG A 149 40.45 -9.58 -8.40
CA ARG A 149 40.27 -10.01 -9.80
C ARG A 149 40.42 -8.82 -10.76
N LEU A 150 41.65 -8.61 -11.23
CA LEU A 150 41.89 -7.94 -12.51
C LEU A 150 41.35 -8.86 -13.63
N TYR A 151 40.08 -8.71 -13.97
CA TYR A 151 39.56 -9.32 -15.20
C TYR A 151 39.96 -8.44 -16.38
N ARG A 152 40.77 -9.04 -17.25
CA ARG A 152 41.16 -8.61 -18.59
C ARG A 152 39.91 -8.09 -19.33
N ARG A 153 39.88 -6.78 -19.63
CA ARG A 153 38.87 -6.15 -20.50
C ARG A 153 38.96 -6.77 -21.89
N PHE A 154 38.05 -7.70 -22.21
CA PHE A 154 37.52 -7.94 -23.56
C PHE A 154 36.30 -8.86 -23.41
N MET A 155 35.11 -8.27 -23.22
CA MET A 155 33.81 -8.92 -23.39
C MET A 155 32.86 -7.90 -24.03
N PRO A 156 32.04 -8.28 -25.03
CA PRO A 156 31.06 -7.39 -25.65
C PRO A 156 29.93 -7.00 -24.68
N ALA A 157 29.36 -5.82 -24.88
CA ALA A 157 28.45 -5.15 -23.95
C ALA A 157 27.08 -5.84 -23.71
N GLU A 158 26.76 -6.91 -24.44
CA GLU A 158 25.45 -7.61 -24.32
C GLU A 158 25.39 -8.59 -23.14
N GLU A 159 26.50 -9.22 -22.75
CA GLU A 159 26.48 -10.26 -21.70
C GLU A 159 26.55 -9.69 -20.27
N ALA A 160 27.07 -8.46 -20.11
CA ALA A 160 27.13 -7.77 -18.82
C ALA A 160 25.74 -7.36 -18.27
N LEU A 161 24.73 -7.23 -19.13
CA LEU A 161 23.35 -6.94 -18.72
C LEU A 161 22.57 -8.18 -18.27
N VAL A 162 23.09 -9.37 -18.58
CA VAL A 162 22.46 -10.66 -18.21
C VAL A 162 22.86 -11.08 -16.79
N GLU A 163 24.13 -10.87 -16.39
CA GLU A 163 24.58 -11.26 -15.03
C GLU A 163 24.12 -10.31 -13.91
N VAL A 164 23.76 -9.06 -14.20
CA VAL A 164 23.30 -8.12 -13.14
C VAL A 164 21.85 -8.38 -12.73
N ARG A 165 21.06 -9.13 -13.52
CA ARG A 165 19.61 -9.31 -13.28
C ARG A 165 19.24 -10.61 -12.54
N GLU A 166 20.17 -11.55 -12.38
CA GLU A 166 19.93 -12.85 -11.72
C GLU A 166 20.26 -12.87 -10.21
N GLU A 167 20.89 -11.83 -9.64
CA GLU A 167 21.07 -11.70 -8.18
C GLU A 167 19.97 -10.86 -7.51
N ALA A 168 18.71 -11.22 -7.75
CA ALA A 168 17.59 -10.81 -6.89
C ALA A 168 16.78 -12.04 -6.45
N LYS A 169 17.48 -13.10 -6.01
CA LYS A 169 16.85 -14.06 -5.10
C LYS A 169 16.40 -13.28 -3.88
N GLU A 170 15.09 -13.29 -3.65
CA GLU A 170 14.42 -12.71 -2.49
C GLU A 170 15.01 -13.27 -1.19
N GLY A 171 16.10 -12.65 -0.73
CA GLY A 171 16.38 -12.58 0.69
C GLY A 171 15.24 -11.78 1.32
N PHE A 172 14.82 -12.15 2.52
CA PHE A 172 13.86 -11.43 3.36
C PHE A 172 14.39 -10.01 3.66
N GLY A 173 14.37 -9.15 2.66
CA GLY A 173 14.87 -7.79 2.68
C GLY A 173 13.76 -6.94 3.24
N VAL A 174 13.88 -6.55 4.50
CA VAL A 174 12.98 -5.58 5.12
C VAL A 174 13.10 -4.27 4.33
N LYS A 175 12.17 -4.04 3.39
CA LYS A 175 12.10 -2.80 2.61
C LYS A 175 11.48 -1.73 3.51
N LEU A 176 12.32 -0.82 4.00
CA LEU A 176 11.86 0.31 4.81
C LEU A 176 10.84 1.14 4.02
N ILE A 177 9.69 1.45 4.64
CA ILE A 177 8.68 2.32 4.02
C ILE A 177 9.07 3.77 4.25
N ILE A 178 9.43 4.43 3.16
CA ILE A 178 9.78 5.83 3.07
C ILE A 178 8.90 6.43 1.98
N PRO A 179 7.85 7.19 2.34
CA PRO A 179 7.00 7.87 1.37
C PRO A 179 7.81 8.77 0.43
N GLY A 180 7.62 8.58 -0.87
CA GLY A 180 8.37 9.27 -1.92
C GLY A 180 9.67 8.61 -2.35
N VAL A 181 10.15 7.58 -1.64
CA VAL A 181 11.36 6.81 -2.02
C VAL A 181 11.02 5.35 -2.29
N THR A 182 10.39 4.66 -1.33
CA THR A 182 10.07 3.23 -1.47
C THR A 182 8.59 2.95 -1.71
N VAL A 183 7.72 3.91 -1.40
CA VAL A 183 6.28 3.91 -1.73
C VAL A 183 5.85 5.27 -2.30
N PRO A 184 4.81 5.35 -3.14
CA PRO A 184 4.32 6.61 -3.69
C PRO A 184 3.90 7.60 -2.60
N LEU A 185 4.14 8.90 -2.81
CA LEU A 185 3.73 9.92 -1.84
C LEU A 185 2.20 10.03 -1.68
N SER A 186 1.43 9.56 -2.66
CA SER A 186 -0.04 9.43 -2.56
C SER A 186 -0.48 8.50 -1.44
N ASP A 187 0.42 7.65 -0.94
CA ASP A 187 0.09 6.66 0.08
C ASP A 187 0.27 7.23 1.50
N LEU A 188 0.92 8.39 1.64
CA LEU A 188 1.19 9.04 2.92
C LEU A 188 -0.06 9.23 3.80
N PRO A 189 -1.22 9.69 3.29
CA PRO A 189 -2.42 9.83 4.12
C PRO A 189 -2.91 8.48 4.67
N PHE A 190 -2.85 7.41 3.85
CA PHE A 190 -3.24 6.07 4.28
C PHE A 190 -2.29 5.54 5.36
N ILE A 191 -0.99 5.75 5.20
CA ILE A 191 0.02 5.37 6.20
C ILE A 191 -0.23 6.11 7.53
N ILE A 192 -0.43 7.43 7.48
CA ILE A 192 -0.69 8.26 8.67
C ILE A 192 -1.95 7.77 9.40
N ILE A 193 -3.04 7.54 8.67
CA ILE A 193 -4.30 7.05 9.24
C ILE A 193 -4.12 5.65 9.86
N SER A 194 -3.48 4.73 9.14
CA SER A 194 -3.27 3.35 9.60
C SER A 194 -2.36 3.27 10.83
N VAL A 195 -1.26 4.04 10.86
CA VAL A 195 -0.37 4.11 12.03
C VAL A 195 -1.12 4.69 13.23
N PHE A 196 -1.85 5.80 13.04
CA PHE A 196 -2.61 6.40 14.13
C PHE A 196 -3.71 5.48 14.66
N ALA A 197 -4.48 4.83 13.77
CA ALA A 197 -5.51 3.88 14.16
C ALA A 197 -4.92 2.70 14.95
N SER A 198 -3.77 2.18 14.51
CA SER A 198 -3.08 1.12 15.24
C SER A 198 -2.57 1.58 16.60
N GLN A 199 -1.99 2.78 16.70
CA GLN A 199 -1.59 3.34 18.00
C GLN A 199 -2.78 3.58 18.92
N ALA A 200 -3.90 4.09 18.42
CA ALA A 200 -5.10 4.27 19.22
C ALA A 200 -5.60 2.93 19.79
N PHE A 201 -5.57 1.87 18.98
CA PHE A 201 -5.94 0.52 19.44
C PHE A 201 -4.92 -0.08 20.43
N HIS A 202 -3.64 0.24 20.27
CA HIS A 202 -2.58 -0.10 21.22
C HIS A 202 -2.82 0.55 22.60
N GLU A 203 -3.03 1.86 22.64
CA GLU A 203 -3.29 2.59 23.89
C GLU A 203 -4.59 2.14 24.57
N PHE A 204 -5.60 1.81 23.75
CA PHE A 204 -6.84 1.20 24.25
C PHE A 204 -6.55 -0.13 24.98
N GLY A 205 -5.59 -0.92 24.50
CA GLY A 205 -5.13 -2.13 25.16
C GLY A 205 -4.58 -1.88 26.57
N HIS A 206 -3.70 -0.89 26.74
CA HIS A 206 -3.20 -0.50 28.07
C HIS A 206 -4.33 -0.06 29.00
N ALA A 207 -5.25 0.77 28.52
CA ALA A 207 -6.39 1.25 29.30
C ALA A 207 -7.30 0.08 29.74
N LEU A 208 -7.59 -0.84 28.84
CA LEU A 208 -8.44 -1.99 29.12
C LEU A 208 -7.75 -2.96 30.11
N ALA A 209 -6.47 -3.24 29.95
CA ALA A 209 -5.71 -4.04 30.91
C ALA A 209 -5.65 -3.41 32.31
N ALA A 210 -5.44 -2.09 32.37
CA ALA A 210 -5.41 -1.32 33.63
C ALA A 210 -6.73 -1.41 34.40
N SER A 211 -7.87 -1.50 33.70
CA SER A 211 -9.19 -1.65 34.32
C SER A 211 -9.37 -2.98 35.08
N LEU A 212 -8.61 -4.03 34.72
CA LEU A 212 -8.69 -5.35 35.36
C LEU A 212 -8.08 -5.39 36.76
N ASP A 213 -7.21 -4.42 37.06
CA ASP A 213 -6.47 -4.30 38.31
C ASP A 213 -6.75 -2.93 38.99
N ALA A 214 -7.88 -2.31 38.67
CA ALA A 214 -8.40 -1.08 39.27
C ALA A 214 -7.45 0.14 39.18
N ILE A 215 -6.64 0.22 38.13
CA ILE A 215 -5.71 1.35 37.94
C ILE A 215 -6.45 2.47 37.20
N PRO A 216 -6.68 3.65 37.82
CA PRO A 216 -7.43 4.75 37.20
C PRO A 216 -6.69 5.33 35.99
N MET A 217 -7.47 5.69 34.97
CA MET A 217 -7.01 6.49 33.84
C MET A 217 -7.09 7.98 34.20
N LEU A 218 -5.96 8.68 34.09
CA LEU A 218 -5.87 10.12 34.37
C LEU A 218 -6.28 10.95 33.17
N SER A 219 -5.89 10.55 31.97
CA SER A 219 -6.31 11.17 30.70
C SER A 219 -5.97 10.23 29.54
N CYS A 220 -6.56 10.49 28.37
CA CYS A 220 -6.10 9.93 27.11
C CYS A 220 -6.06 11.02 26.04
N GLY A 221 -5.38 10.78 24.94
CA GLY A 221 -5.26 11.81 23.92
C GLY A 221 -4.52 11.39 22.67
N ALA A 222 -4.29 12.39 21.83
CA ALA A 222 -3.52 12.29 20.62
C ALA A 222 -2.55 13.47 20.51
N SER A 223 -1.42 13.27 19.87
CA SER A 223 -0.53 14.36 19.48
C SER A 223 -0.11 14.24 18.03
N LEU A 224 0.16 15.38 17.39
CA LEU A 224 0.73 15.47 16.07
C LEU A 224 2.04 16.24 16.19
N THR A 225 3.16 15.57 15.94
CA THR A 225 4.50 16.19 15.93
C THR A 225 5.02 16.20 14.50
N VAL A 226 5.14 17.40 13.91
CA VAL A 226 5.41 17.63 12.47
C VAL A 226 4.35 17.00 11.55
N LEU A 227 4.40 15.67 11.38
CA LEU A 227 3.49 14.84 10.60
C LEU A 227 3.22 13.48 11.25
N ILE A 228 3.87 13.17 12.37
CA ILE A 228 3.75 11.88 13.04
C ILE A 228 2.60 11.99 14.05
N PRO A 229 1.45 11.34 13.78
CA PRO A 229 0.39 11.24 14.76
C PRO A 229 0.83 10.21 15.82
N THR A 230 0.48 10.48 17.08
CA THR A 230 0.63 9.52 18.18
C THR A 230 -0.61 9.54 19.04
N ALA A 231 -1.01 8.39 19.56
CA ALA A 231 -2.00 8.29 20.62
C ALA A 231 -1.28 8.08 21.96
N PHE A 232 -1.92 8.41 23.07
CA PHE A 232 -1.40 8.07 24.41
C PHE A 232 -2.54 7.86 25.40
N VAL A 233 -2.32 6.97 26.37
CA VAL A 233 -3.08 6.90 27.62
C VAL A 233 -2.20 7.20 28.82
N SER A 234 -2.70 8.04 29.74
CA SER A 234 -2.05 8.36 31.01
C SER A 234 -2.75 7.62 32.15
N LEU A 235 -2.01 6.75 32.82
CA LEU A 235 -2.49 5.93 33.94
C LEU A 235 -1.89 6.41 35.28
N SER A 236 -2.58 6.14 36.38
CA SER A 236 -2.08 6.49 37.72
C SER A 236 -0.77 5.77 38.05
N THR A 237 0.34 6.52 38.04
CA THR A 237 1.68 5.98 38.29
C THR A 237 1.85 5.48 39.72
N SER A 238 1.23 6.13 40.71
CA SER A 238 1.33 5.74 42.12
C SER A 238 0.74 4.35 42.37
N LEU A 239 -0.45 4.09 41.83
CA LEU A 239 -1.12 2.80 41.95
C LEU A 239 -0.46 1.73 41.07
N TYR A 240 -0.04 2.10 39.86
CA TYR A 240 0.70 1.20 38.97
C TYR A 240 1.99 0.67 39.60
N ARG A 241 2.77 1.53 40.27
CA ARG A 241 4.02 1.12 40.95
C ARG A 241 3.79 0.14 42.10
N GLY A 242 2.62 0.20 42.76
CA GLY A 242 2.25 -0.71 43.84
C GLY A 242 1.86 -2.13 43.38
N LEU A 243 1.67 -2.36 42.08
CA LEU A 243 1.31 -3.68 41.55
C LEU A 243 2.46 -4.69 41.64
N SER A 244 2.11 -5.97 41.74
CA SER A 244 3.07 -7.08 41.58
C SER A 244 3.53 -7.23 40.12
N ALA A 245 4.58 -8.01 39.89
CA ALA A 245 5.23 -8.11 38.58
C ALA A 245 4.30 -8.57 37.45
N LEU A 246 3.40 -9.52 37.70
CA LEU A 246 2.52 -10.07 36.66
C LEU A 246 1.44 -9.08 36.18
N PRO A 247 0.65 -8.40 37.05
CA PRO A 247 -0.23 -7.32 36.62
C PRO A 247 0.50 -6.19 35.89
N LYS A 248 1.72 -5.82 36.31
CA LYS A 248 2.53 -4.84 35.58
C LYS A 248 2.89 -5.32 34.18
N ALA A 249 3.41 -6.54 34.05
CA ALA A 249 3.72 -7.15 32.76
C ALA A 249 2.47 -7.24 31.87
N ARG A 250 1.30 -7.55 32.47
CA ARG A 250 0.01 -7.58 31.77
C ARG A 250 -0.35 -6.22 31.16
N ILE A 251 -0.27 -5.15 31.94
CA ILE A 251 -0.60 -3.80 31.47
C ILE A 251 0.39 -3.34 30.40
N VAL A 252 1.69 -3.58 30.58
CA VAL A 252 2.74 -3.18 29.63
C VAL A 252 2.65 -3.97 28.32
N SER A 253 2.40 -5.28 28.37
CA SER A 253 2.28 -6.09 27.15
C SER A 253 0.94 -5.89 26.41
N ALA A 254 -0.04 -5.24 27.05
CA ALA A 254 -1.40 -5.13 26.53
C ALA A 254 -1.48 -4.38 25.21
N GLY A 255 -0.72 -3.29 25.05
CA GLY A 255 -0.74 -2.49 23.83
C GLY A 255 -0.23 -3.29 22.63
N ALA A 256 0.94 -3.90 22.76
CA ALA A 256 1.47 -4.80 21.74
C ALA A 256 0.48 -5.95 21.44
N PHE A 257 -0.08 -6.58 22.46
CA PHE A 257 -1.06 -7.66 22.27
C PHE A 257 -2.30 -7.21 21.48
N HIS A 258 -2.78 -5.98 21.67
CA HIS A 258 -3.90 -5.43 20.89
C HIS A 258 -3.53 -5.24 19.41
N ASN A 259 -2.33 -4.75 19.12
CA ASN A 259 -1.85 -4.67 17.74
C ASN A 259 -1.80 -6.04 17.06
N LEU A 260 -1.33 -7.08 17.76
CA LEU A 260 -1.34 -8.45 17.25
C LEU A 260 -2.77 -8.98 17.03
N LEU A 261 -3.69 -8.71 17.95
CA LEU A 261 -5.09 -9.10 17.83
C LEU A 261 -5.75 -8.43 16.62
N MET A 262 -5.55 -7.12 16.45
CA MET A 262 -6.07 -6.37 15.31
C MET A 262 -5.52 -6.91 13.99
N TRP A 263 -4.20 -7.17 13.92
CA TRP A 263 -3.62 -7.83 12.76
C TRP A 263 -4.28 -9.18 12.47
N GLY A 264 -4.44 -10.03 13.49
CA GLY A 264 -5.07 -11.34 13.35
C GLY A 264 -6.53 -11.26 12.87
N VAL A 265 -7.30 -10.28 13.38
CA VAL A 265 -8.66 -10.02 12.91
C VAL A 265 -8.68 -9.55 11.46
N LEU A 266 -7.78 -8.65 11.06
CA LEU A 266 -7.69 -8.17 9.67
C LEU A 266 -7.31 -9.31 8.71
N VAL A 267 -6.35 -10.15 9.08
CA VAL A 267 -5.99 -11.34 8.29
C VAL A 267 -7.16 -12.29 8.21
N PHE A 268 -7.82 -12.59 9.33
CA PHE A 268 -8.99 -13.47 9.36
C PHE A 268 -10.12 -12.95 8.46
N LEU A 269 -10.47 -11.67 8.54
CA LEU A 269 -11.51 -11.05 7.71
C LEU A 269 -11.17 -11.10 6.22
N ARG A 270 -9.88 -11.00 5.87
CA ARG A 270 -9.37 -11.16 4.50
C ARG A 270 -9.46 -12.62 4.04
N THR A 271 -9.00 -13.57 4.84
CA THR A 271 -8.95 -15.00 4.46
C THR A 271 -10.31 -15.67 4.50
N ALA A 272 -11.22 -15.23 5.40
CA ALA A 272 -12.59 -15.72 5.48
C ALA A 272 -13.48 -15.20 4.34
N GLY A 273 -12.96 -14.34 3.45
CA GLY A 273 -13.70 -13.83 2.30
C GLY A 273 -14.80 -12.82 2.64
N ILE A 274 -14.92 -12.37 3.89
CA ILE A 274 -15.92 -11.36 4.31
C ILE A 274 -15.67 -10.04 3.57
N ALA A 275 -14.40 -9.64 3.44
CA ALA A 275 -14.03 -8.47 2.63
C ALA A 275 -14.40 -8.65 1.14
N SER A 276 -14.31 -9.88 0.63
CA SER A 276 -14.70 -10.23 -0.75
C SER A 276 -16.22 -10.20 -0.93
N LEU A 277 -17.00 -10.61 0.06
CA LEU A 277 -18.46 -10.51 0.04
C LEU A 277 -18.90 -9.05 -0.04
N ALA A 278 -18.33 -8.18 0.80
CA ALA A 278 -18.61 -6.74 0.75
C ALA A 278 -18.26 -6.15 -0.63
N THR A 279 -17.15 -6.58 -1.22
CA THR A 279 -16.77 -6.16 -2.58
C THR A 279 -17.76 -6.68 -3.63
N ALA A 280 -18.19 -7.94 -3.54
CA ALA A 280 -19.12 -8.56 -4.49
C ALA A 280 -20.52 -7.92 -4.50
N LEU A 281 -20.93 -7.28 -3.39
CA LEU A 281 -22.20 -6.55 -3.31
C LEU A 281 -22.20 -5.29 -4.18
N PHE A 282 -21.07 -4.60 -4.29
CA PHE A 282 -20.96 -3.32 -4.98
C PHE A 282 -20.24 -3.38 -6.32
N TYR A 283 -19.44 -4.43 -6.53
CA TYR A 283 -18.62 -4.61 -7.72
C TYR A 283 -18.93 -5.95 -8.39
N GLN A 284 -18.87 -5.97 -9.70
CA GLN A 284 -18.91 -7.15 -10.55
C GLN A 284 -17.48 -7.54 -10.94
N ASP A 285 -17.19 -8.83 -10.87
CA ASP A 285 -15.93 -9.39 -11.35
C ASP A 285 -16.02 -9.64 -12.86
N VAL A 286 -15.17 -8.95 -13.63
CA VAL A 286 -15.16 -9.03 -15.11
C VAL A 286 -13.97 -9.83 -15.65
N ARG A 287 -13.29 -10.62 -14.80
CA ARG A 287 -12.12 -11.43 -15.19
C ARG A 287 -12.37 -12.39 -16.35
N SER A 288 -13.59 -12.92 -16.44
CA SER A 288 -14.00 -13.80 -17.53
C SER A 288 -14.25 -13.07 -18.84
N GLU A 289 -14.44 -11.75 -18.80
CA GLU A 289 -14.67 -10.93 -20.00
C GLU A 289 -13.36 -10.26 -20.49
N GLY A 290 -12.46 -9.90 -19.58
CA GLY A 290 -11.21 -9.21 -19.88
C GLY A 290 -10.63 -8.46 -18.68
N ARG A 291 -10.02 -7.29 -18.91
CA ARG A 291 -9.45 -6.42 -17.87
C ARG A 291 -10.01 -5.00 -18.01
N LEU A 292 -10.65 -4.49 -16.98
CA LEU A 292 -11.26 -3.16 -16.98
C LEU A 292 -10.17 -2.09 -16.86
N VAL A 293 -10.22 -1.04 -17.67
CA VAL A 293 -9.34 0.12 -17.51
C VAL A 293 -9.72 0.88 -16.24
N VAL A 294 -8.79 1.01 -15.30
CA VAL A 294 -8.99 1.68 -14.01
C VAL A 294 -8.50 3.12 -14.04
N SER A 295 -7.35 3.36 -14.67
CA SER A 295 -6.83 4.71 -14.90
C SER A 295 -5.89 4.73 -16.10
N VAL A 296 -5.83 5.87 -16.77
CA VAL A 296 -4.91 6.13 -17.88
C VAL A 296 -4.21 7.45 -17.59
N ASP A 297 -2.91 7.52 -17.86
CA ASP A 297 -2.16 8.78 -17.79
C ASP A 297 -2.77 9.78 -18.79
N GLN A 298 -3.08 10.99 -18.32
CA GLN A 298 -3.66 12.05 -19.14
C GLN A 298 -2.72 12.53 -20.26
N ALA A 299 -1.40 12.37 -20.08
CA ALA A 299 -0.43 12.68 -21.12
C ALA A 299 -0.30 11.58 -22.18
N SER A 300 -0.87 10.38 -21.94
CA SER A 300 -0.82 9.28 -22.89
C SER A 300 -1.77 9.51 -24.07
N PRO A 301 -1.35 9.22 -25.32
CA PRO A 301 -2.25 9.18 -26.47
C PRO A 301 -3.42 8.21 -26.30
N LEU A 302 -3.26 7.19 -25.43
CA LEU A 302 -4.32 6.21 -25.13
C LEU A 302 -5.48 6.82 -24.34
N ALA A 303 -5.30 7.96 -23.68
CA ALA A 303 -6.35 8.61 -22.90
C ALA A 303 -7.57 9.01 -23.75
N ALA A 304 -7.38 9.28 -25.05
CA ALA A 304 -8.46 9.59 -25.97
C ALA A 304 -9.36 8.38 -26.30
N PHE A 305 -8.85 7.15 -26.13
CA PHE A 305 -9.53 5.92 -26.55
C PHE A 305 -9.95 5.04 -25.38
N LEU A 306 -9.24 5.11 -24.26
CA LEU A 306 -9.45 4.29 -23.08
C LEU A 306 -10.18 5.11 -22.01
N ARG A 307 -11.49 4.87 -21.84
CA ARG A 307 -12.32 5.52 -20.82
C ARG A 307 -12.26 4.72 -19.51
N PRO A 308 -11.69 5.25 -18.42
CA PRO A 308 -11.63 4.56 -17.13
C PRO A 308 -13.02 4.18 -16.61
N GLY A 309 -13.15 2.97 -16.07
CA GLY A 309 -14.39 2.43 -15.51
C GLY A 309 -15.37 1.84 -16.52
N VAL A 310 -15.17 2.06 -17.83
CA VAL A 310 -16.07 1.58 -18.88
C VAL A 310 -15.34 0.66 -19.86
N THR A 311 -14.17 1.08 -20.36
CA THR A 311 -13.44 0.32 -21.38
C THR A 311 -12.87 -0.98 -20.80
N LEU A 312 -13.15 -2.09 -21.49
CA LEU A 312 -12.65 -3.42 -21.18
C LEU A 312 -11.59 -3.83 -22.21
N VAL A 313 -10.38 -4.13 -21.79
CA VAL A 313 -9.35 -4.73 -22.66
C VAL A 313 -9.54 -6.24 -22.68
N LYS A 314 -9.83 -6.80 -23.85
CA LYS A 314 -10.08 -8.23 -24.03
C LYS A 314 -8.83 -9.00 -24.44
N GLN A 315 -8.02 -8.42 -25.30
CA GLN A 315 -6.86 -9.10 -25.87
C GLN A 315 -5.67 -8.15 -26.03
N LEU A 316 -4.48 -8.69 -25.86
CA LEU A 316 -3.20 -8.08 -26.25
C LEU A 316 -2.60 -8.95 -27.35
N ASP A 317 -2.49 -8.38 -28.55
CA ASP A 317 -2.21 -9.13 -29.77
C ASP A 317 -3.14 -10.33 -29.91
N ASP A 318 -2.61 -11.55 -29.81
CA ASP A 318 -3.37 -12.81 -29.89
C ASP A 318 -3.59 -13.45 -28.51
N THR A 319 -3.23 -12.77 -27.43
CA THR A 319 -3.36 -13.25 -26.05
C THR A 319 -4.65 -12.75 -25.44
N GLU A 320 -5.53 -13.68 -25.08
CA GLU A 320 -6.76 -13.38 -24.36
C GLU A 320 -6.49 -13.02 -22.91
N LEU A 321 -7.12 -11.93 -22.46
CA LEU A 321 -7.06 -11.48 -21.07
C LEU A 321 -8.24 -12.03 -20.23
N SER A 322 -9.17 -12.76 -20.83
CA SER A 322 -10.29 -13.47 -20.17
C SER A 322 -9.80 -14.70 -19.41
N THR A 323 -8.91 -14.50 -18.44
CA THR A 323 -8.32 -15.55 -17.62
C THR A 323 -8.50 -15.26 -16.13
N LYS A 324 -8.44 -16.32 -15.32
CA LYS A 324 -8.43 -16.24 -13.84
C LYS A 324 -7.14 -15.64 -13.29
N ASP A 325 -6.05 -15.63 -14.08
CA ASP A 325 -4.76 -15.08 -13.68
C ASP A 325 -4.79 -13.54 -13.68
N ASP A 326 -4.78 -12.93 -12.49
CA ASP A 326 -4.76 -11.47 -12.33
C ASP A 326 -3.52 -10.82 -12.98
N ASN A 327 -2.41 -11.56 -13.11
CA ASN A 327 -1.12 -11.05 -13.59
C ASN A 327 -0.91 -11.15 -15.10
N VAL A 328 -1.87 -11.69 -15.86
CA VAL A 328 -1.75 -11.89 -17.32
C VAL A 328 -1.35 -10.61 -18.08
N TRP A 329 -1.89 -9.45 -17.68
CA TRP A 329 -1.58 -8.15 -18.25
C TRP A 329 -0.10 -7.80 -18.07
N THR A 330 0.37 -7.91 -16.83
CA THR A 330 1.75 -7.60 -16.43
C THR A 330 2.72 -8.58 -17.08
N ASN A 331 2.43 -9.88 -16.99
CA ASN A 331 3.26 -10.95 -17.53
C ASN A 331 3.44 -10.81 -19.05
N TYR A 332 2.37 -10.46 -19.77
CA TYR A 332 2.45 -10.24 -21.22
C TYR A 332 3.30 -9.03 -21.58
N LEU A 333 3.08 -7.89 -20.94
CA LEU A 333 3.80 -6.65 -21.26
C LEU A 333 5.27 -6.68 -20.83
N ASP A 334 5.62 -7.50 -19.83
CA ASP A 334 7.01 -7.74 -19.41
C ASP A 334 7.71 -8.83 -20.23
N SER A 335 6.95 -9.68 -20.93
CA SER A 335 7.52 -10.74 -21.76
C SER A 335 8.30 -10.16 -22.94
N ARG A 336 9.38 -10.84 -23.34
CA ARG A 336 10.10 -10.47 -24.56
C ARG A 336 9.14 -10.60 -25.74
N PRO A 337 9.05 -9.59 -26.63
CA PRO A 337 8.27 -9.72 -27.85
C PRO A 337 8.82 -10.91 -28.64
N ALA A 338 8.07 -12.00 -28.68
CA ALA A 338 8.42 -13.17 -29.47
C ALA A 338 7.65 -13.08 -30.78
N ILE A 339 8.37 -13.09 -31.90
CA ILE A 339 7.76 -13.40 -33.19
C ILE A 339 7.19 -14.80 -33.03
N ASN A 340 5.88 -14.93 -33.16
CA ASN A 340 5.27 -16.24 -33.26
C ASN A 340 5.15 -16.57 -34.76
N PRO A 341 6.12 -17.29 -35.36
CA PRO A 341 6.11 -17.60 -36.79
C PRO A 341 4.89 -18.46 -37.19
N SER A 342 4.04 -18.85 -36.23
CA SER A 342 2.85 -19.65 -36.47
C SER A 342 1.61 -18.89 -36.93
N ARG A 343 1.61 -17.55 -36.91
CA ARG A 343 0.43 -16.72 -37.19
C ARG A 343 0.79 -15.45 -37.95
N GLY A 344 -0.02 -15.07 -38.94
CA GLY A 344 0.15 -13.84 -39.72
C GLY A 344 -1.15 -13.36 -40.37
N TRP A 345 -1.02 -12.41 -41.28
CA TRP A 345 -2.11 -11.83 -42.08
C TRP A 345 -1.87 -12.08 -43.56
N CYS A 346 -2.95 -12.35 -44.29
CA CYS A 346 -2.92 -12.37 -45.75
C CYS A 346 -2.94 -10.94 -46.27
N ILE A 347 -1.85 -10.52 -46.91
CA ILE A 347 -1.69 -9.18 -47.46
C ILE A 347 -1.47 -9.30 -48.99
N PRO A 348 -2.25 -8.59 -49.82
CA PRO A 348 -2.02 -8.56 -51.26
C PRO A 348 -0.61 -8.07 -51.59
N LYS A 349 0.09 -8.78 -52.48
CA LYS A 349 1.47 -8.42 -52.88
C LYS A 349 1.57 -7.00 -53.48
N ALA A 350 0.48 -6.50 -54.07
CA ALA A 350 0.39 -5.14 -54.60
C ALA A 350 0.41 -4.04 -53.52
N GLN A 351 0.05 -4.36 -52.27
CA GLN A 351 0.08 -3.42 -51.14
C GLN A 351 1.47 -3.30 -50.52
N LEU A 352 2.35 -4.29 -50.78
CA LEU A 352 3.71 -4.31 -50.26
C LEU A 352 4.61 -3.37 -51.06
N LYS A 353 5.22 -2.43 -50.37
CA LYS A 353 6.30 -1.60 -50.89
C LYS A 353 7.65 -2.26 -50.60
N GLY A 354 8.72 -1.71 -51.19
CA GLY A 354 10.09 -2.22 -51.07
C GLY A 354 10.56 -2.43 -49.61
N THR A 355 11.76 -2.94 -49.41
CA THR A 355 12.23 -3.44 -48.09
C THR A 355 12.94 -2.40 -47.22
N ASP A 356 12.82 -1.11 -47.55
CA ASP A 356 13.63 -0.07 -46.89
C ASP A 356 13.27 0.14 -45.42
N CYS A 357 12.01 -0.07 -45.01
CA CYS A 357 11.57 0.00 -43.61
C CYS A 357 11.96 -1.23 -42.76
N CYS A 358 12.58 -2.25 -43.37
CA CYS A 358 12.96 -3.51 -42.75
C CYS A 358 14.46 -3.59 -42.38
N LYS A 359 15.19 -2.48 -42.53
CA LYS A 359 16.62 -2.42 -42.21
C LYS A 359 16.78 -2.09 -40.73
N ASP A 360 17.58 -2.88 -40.01
CA ASP A 360 17.83 -2.73 -38.57
C ASP A 360 18.32 -1.31 -38.21
N ASP A 361 17.56 -0.63 -37.37
CA ASP A 361 17.85 0.69 -36.78
C ASP A 361 19.08 0.62 -35.86
N THR A 362 20.28 0.60 -36.44
CA THR A 362 21.47 1.13 -35.73
C THR A 362 21.76 2.58 -36.09
N HIS A 363 21.15 3.11 -37.16
CA HIS A 363 21.34 4.51 -37.60
C HIS A 363 20.14 5.12 -38.37
N ALA A 364 18.88 4.93 -37.95
CA ALA A 364 17.78 5.70 -38.55
C ALA A 364 17.55 7.03 -37.83
N THR A 365 18.11 8.07 -38.44
CA THR A 365 17.57 9.42 -38.41
C THR A 365 16.11 9.44 -38.88
N ASN A 366 15.21 9.94 -38.04
CA ASN A 366 13.93 10.60 -38.37
C ASN A 366 13.24 10.18 -39.69
N SER A 367 12.91 8.90 -39.86
CA SER A 367 11.98 8.47 -40.92
C SER A 367 10.54 8.52 -40.38
N THR A 368 9.84 9.60 -40.70
CA THR A 368 8.41 9.86 -40.43
C THR A 368 7.45 8.97 -41.23
N SER A 369 7.90 7.82 -41.72
CA SER A 369 7.05 6.91 -42.49
C SER A 369 6.14 6.14 -41.54
N SER A 370 4.83 6.19 -41.77
CA SER A 370 3.81 5.37 -41.08
C SER A 370 3.93 3.88 -41.38
N GLU A 371 4.82 3.50 -42.29
CA GLU A 371 5.02 2.14 -42.77
C GLU A 371 5.87 1.33 -41.79
N LYS A 372 5.51 0.06 -41.62
CA LYS A 372 6.20 -0.88 -40.76
C LYS A 372 6.59 -2.12 -41.55
N CYS A 373 7.65 -2.79 -41.09
CA CYS A 373 8.13 -4.00 -41.74
C CYS A 373 7.24 -5.20 -41.41
N PHE A 374 6.97 -6.00 -42.43
CA PHE A 374 6.31 -7.28 -42.32
C PHE A 374 7.20 -8.36 -42.94
N TYR A 375 7.36 -9.49 -42.25
CA TYR A 375 8.17 -10.61 -42.70
C TYR A 375 7.31 -11.77 -43.19
N GLU A 376 7.78 -12.39 -44.27
CA GLU A 376 7.25 -13.64 -44.82
C GLU A 376 8.04 -14.82 -44.26
N PHE A 377 7.34 -15.85 -43.79
CA PHE A 377 7.95 -17.02 -43.16
C PHE A 377 7.88 -18.25 -44.06
N ALA A 378 8.97 -19.03 -44.08
CA ALA A 378 9.08 -20.30 -44.80
C ALA A 378 8.34 -21.46 -44.13
N PHE A 379 7.34 -22.03 -44.80
CA PHE A 379 6.77 -23.33 -44.42
C PHE A 379 7.42 -24.47 -45.24
N PRO A 380 7.77 -25.63 -44.65
CA PRO A 380 7.66 -26.05 -43.26
C PRO A 380 9.05 -26.07 -42.59
N SER A 381 9.51 -24.98 -41.98
CA SER A 381 10.83 -25.00 -41.32
C SER A 381 10.71 -25.48 -39.87
N ILE A 382 10.49 -26.78 -39.69
CA ILE A 382 10.48 -27.49 -38.39
C ILE A 382 11.88 -27.52 -37.73
N LEU A 383 12.87 -26.87 -38.33
CA LEU A 383 14.28 -26.92 -37.92
C LEU A 383 14.89 -25.55 -37.58
N PHE A 384 14.31 -24.43 -38.02
CA PHE A 384 14.81 -23.08 -37.69
C PHE A 384 13.65 -22.08 -37.64
N ALA A 385 13.29 -21.63 -36.43
CA ALA A 385 12.12 -20.79 -36.14
C ALA A 385 12.20 -19.32 -36.64
N ASP A 386 13.17 -18.98 -37.48
CA ASP A 386 13.43 -17.58 -37.90
C ASP A 386 13.85 -17.45 -39.38
N THR A 387 13.47 -18.42 -40.23
CA THR A 387 13.82 -18.37 -41.66
C THR A 387 12.85 -17.43 -42.41
N ARG A 388 13.21 -16.14 -42.47
CA ARG A 388 12.51 -15.09 -43.23
C ARG A 388 12.79 -15.28 -44.72
N ILE A 389 11.76 -15.51 -45.54
CA ILE A 389 11.92 -15.65 -47.01
C ILE A 389 11.85 -14.28 -47.69
N GLY A 390 11.03 -13.40 -47.15
CA GLY A 390 10.73 -12.11 -47.75
C GLY A 390 10.39 -11.08 -46.68
N ALA A 391 10.43 -9.82 -47.09
CA ALA A 391 9.98 -8.71 -46.28
C ALA A 391 9.29 -7.68 -47.17
N GLY A 392 8.37 -6.92 -46.61
CA GLY A 392 7.67 -5.85 -47.32
C GLY A 392 7.17 -4.78 -46.37
N CYS A 393 7.12 -3.56 -46.85
CA CYS A 393 6.66 -2.41 -46.09
C CYS A 393 5.21 -2.09 -46.42
N THR A 394 4.37 -1.94 -45.39
CA THR A 394 2.98 -1.48 -45.55
C THR A 394 2.55 -0.67 -44.33
N ASP A 395 1.50 0.13 -44.49
CA ASP A 395 0.79 0.72 -43.35
C ASP A 395 0.16 -0.42 -42.52
N PRO A 396 0.49 -0.54 -41.22
CA PRO A 396 -0.04 -1.59 -40.37
C PRO A 396 -1.51 -1.36 -39.95
N VAL A 397 -2.05 -0.13 -40.03
CA VAL A 397 -3.40 0.18 -39.56
C VAL A 397 -4.50 -0.61 -40.31
N PRO A 398 -4.59 -0.57 -41.65
CA PRO A 398 -5.63 -1.31 -42.37
C PRO A 398 -5.49 -2.84 -42.24
N VAL A 399 -4.29 -3.34 -41.94
CA VAL A 399 -4.02 -4.79 -41.83
C VAL A 399 -4.32 -5.32 -40.42
N LEU A 400 -3.89 -4.59 -39.39
CA LEU A 400 -3.93 -5.06 -38.01
C LEU A 400 -5.16 -4.61 -37.23
N SER A 401 -5.81 -3.53 -37.66
CA SER A 401 -7.00 -2.98 -36.98
C SER A 401 -8.31 -3.44 -37.58
N ASP A 402 -8.31 -3.95 -38.81
CA ASP A 402 -9.52 -4.44 -39.48
C ASP A 402 -9.89 -5.84 -38.98
N ALA A 403 -11.10 -5.97 -38.44
CA ALA A 403 -11.64 -7.24 -37.97
C ALA A 403 -11.92 -8.23 -39.12
N SER A 404 -12.05 -7.73 -40.36
CA SER A 404 -12.27 -8.54 -41.56
C SER A 404 -10.98 -9.03 -42.21
N ALA A 405 -9.82 -8.56 -41.76
CA ALA A 405 -8.52 -8.97 -42.28
C ALA A 405 -8.30 -10.49 -42.09
N ARG A 406 -8.01 -11.19 -43.19
CA ARG A 406 -7.84 -12.64 -43.18
C ARG A 406 -6.53 -13.04 -42.49
N ARG A 407 -6.65 -13.92 -41.50
CA ARG A 407 -5.52 -14.52 -40.80
C ARG A 407 -4.98 -15.74 -41.55
N CYS A 408 -3.67 -15.88 -41.55
CA CYS A 408 -2.98 -17.09 -42.00
C CYS A 408 -2.29 -17.79 -40.84
N TYR A 409 -2.30 -19.12 -40.86
CA TYR A 409 -1.69 -19.98 -39.84
C TYR A 409 -0.83 -21.04 -40.51
N VAL A 410 0.35 -21.37 -39.94
CA VAL A 410 1.28 -22.39 -40.46
C VAL A 410 0.58 -23.70 -40.86
N ALA A 411 -0.45 -24.11 -40.11
CA ALA A 411 -0.98 -25.46 -40.15
C ALA A 411 -2.31 -25.64 -40.91
N SER A 412 -3.00 -24.57 -41.35
CA SER A 412 -4.40 -24.75 -41.77
C SER A 412 -5.04 -23.71 -42.70
N SER A 413 -4.47 -22.51 -42.94
CA SER A 413 -5.09 -21.54 -43.85
C SER A 413 -4.09 -20.93 -44.85
N HIS A 414 -4.38 -21.15 -46.14
CA HIS A 414 -3.65 -20.56 -47.24
C HIS A 414 -4.31 -19.24 -47.68
N CYS A 415 -3.48 -18.22 -47.90
CA CYS A 415 -3.91 -16.97 -48.53
C CYS A 415 -4.19 -17.19 -50.02
N HIS A 416 -4.82 -16.22 -50.69
CA HIS A 416 -4.96 -16.29 -52.14
C HIS A 416 -3.58 -16.25 -52.84
N PRO A 417 -3.47 -16.74 -54.09
CA PRO A 417 -2.18 -16.77 -54.81
C PRO A 417 -1.49 -15.39 -54.95
N ASP A 418 -2.30 -14.33 -55.01
CA ASP A 418 -1.85 -12.94 -55.12
C ASP A 418 -1.55 -12.29 -53.76
N GLU A 419 -1.74 -13.02 -52.67
CA GLU A 419 -1.48 -12.60 -51.29
C GLU A 419 -0.28 -13.37 -50.72
N ALA A 420 0.41 -12.75 -49.76
CA ALA A 420 1.47 -13.38 -48.97
C ALA A 420 1.04 -13.44 -47.50
N CYS A 421 1.45 -14.50 -46.80
CA CYS A 421 1.24 -14.63 -45.37
C CYS A 421 2.36 -13.93 -44.61
N LEU A 422 2.05 -12.79 -44.02
CA LEU A 422 3.05 -11.90 -43.41
C LEU A 422 2.74 -11.62 -41.94
N ALA A 423 3.78 -11.51 -41.10
CA ALA A 423 3.64 -11.03 -39.73
C ALA A 423 4.44 -9.75 -39.52
N PRO A 424 3.92 -8.78 -38.74
CA PRO A 424 4.64 -7.54 -38.46
C PRO A 424 5.89 -7.83 -37.63
N ASP A 425 6.90 -6.98 -37.78
CA ASP A 425 7.99 -6.95 -36.83
C ASP A 425 7.47 -6.68 -35.41
N VAL A 426 7.92 -7.47 -34.45
CA VAL A 426 7.46 -7.41 -33.05
C VAL A 426 8.06 -6.24 -32.29
N SER A 427 9.04 -5.53 -32.86
CA SER A 427 9.61 -4.32 -32.30
C SER A 427 8.64 -3.14 -32.43
N GLY A 428 7.88 -2.90 -31.37
CA GLY A 428 7.17 -1.63 -31.17
C GLY A 428 5.74 -1.57 -31.70
N LEU A 429 5.14 -2.67 -32.16
CA LEU A 429 3.70 -2.74 -32.40
C LEU A 429 3.00 -3.59 -31.33
N LEU A 430 1.92 -3.06 -30.76
CA LEU A 430 1.04 -3.78 -29.85
C LEU A 430 -0.41 -3.52 -30.22
N ARG A 431 -1.18 -4.58 -30.42
CA ARG A 431 -2.61 -4.50 -30.67
C ARG A 431 -3.40 -4.68 -29.37
N LEU A 432 -4.24 -3.72 -29.03
CA LEU A 432 -5.16 -3.79 -27.90
C LEU A 432 -6.59 -3.94 -28.44
N THR A 433 -7.20 -5.10 -28.24
CA THR A 433 -8.63 -5.28 -28.54
C THR A 433 -9.42 -4.79 -27.33
N VAL A 434 -10.15 -3.69 -27.51
CA VAL A 434 -10.95 -3.05 -26.47
C VAL A 434 -12.43 -3.16 -26.79
N GLN A 435 -13.23 -3.35 -25.76
CA GLN A 435 -14.69 -3.32 -25.82
C GLN A 435 -15.20 -2.17 -24.96
N THR A 436 -15.99 -1.28 -25.55
CA THR A 436 -16.86 -0.34 -24.85
C THR A 436 -18.30 -0.85 -24.88
N GLU A 437 -19.23 -0.17 -24.21
CA GLU A 437 -20.66 -0.49 -24.31
C GLU A 437 -21.21 -0.31 -25.74
N GLU A 438 -20.56 0.55 -26.54
CA GLU A 438 -21.02 0.97 -27.86
C GLU A 438 -20.43 0.10 -28.98
N GLU A 439 -19.18 -0.37 -28.84
CA GLU A 439 -18.47 -1.06 -29.92
C GLU A 439 -17.23 -1.84 -29.45
N SER A 440 -16.81 -2.81 -30.26
CA SER A 440 -15.51 -3.47 -30.13
C SER A 440 -14.54 -2.82 -31.12
N LYS A 441 -13.41 -2.31 -30.63
CA LYS A 441 -12.39 -1.62 -31.43
C LYS A 441 -11.02 -2.22 -31.19
N VAL A 442 -10.19 -2.16 -32.23
CA VAL A 442 -8.79 -2.55 -32.17
C VAL A 442 -7.94 -1.29 -32.17
N LEU A 443 -7.16 -1.09 -31.12
CA LEU A 443 -6.21 0.01 -31.01
C LEU A 443 -4.82 -0.51 -31.32
N LEU A 444 -4.10 0.16 -32.22
CA LEU A 444 -2.73 -0.16 -32.55
C LEU A 444 -1.79 0.85 -31.86
N TRP A 445 -0.98 0.34 -30.93
CA TRP A 445 0.06 1.11 -30.25
C TRP A 445 1.39 0.97 -31.00
N ASN A 446 2.03 2.11 -31.28
CA ASN A 446 3.36 2.19 -31.87
C ASN A 446 4.34 2.72 -30.82
N GLY A 447 5.00 1.81 -30.12
CA GLY A 447 5.97 2.09 -29.08
C GLY A 447 6.27 0.86 -28.21
N PRO A 448 7.19 0.97 -27.24
CA PRO A 448 7.49 -0.08 -26.29
C PRO A 448 6.25 -0.53 -25.49
N ARG A 449 6.13 -1.85 -25.26
CA ARG A 449 5.06 -2.43 -24.41
C ARG A 449 5.13 -1.95 -22.96
N ALA A 450 6.33 -1.63 -22.47
CA ALA A 450 6.56 -1.10 -21.14
C ALA A 450 5.84 0.23 -20.90
N GLU A 451 5.74 1.09 -21.92
CA GLU A 451 5.03 2.38 -21.80
C GLU A 451 3.53 2.16 -21.59
N VAL A 452 2.91 1.20 -22.29
CA VAL A 452 1.49 0.86 -22.08
C VAL A 452 1.25 0.34 -20.67
N LYS A 453 2.17 -0.46 -20.12
CA LYS A 453 2.10 -0.95 -18.75
C LYS A 453 2.18 0.18 -17.73
N GLU A 454 3.02 1.18 -17.97
CA GLU A 454 3.19 2.34 -17.07
C GLU A 454 1.99 3.30 -17.16
N GLN A 455 1.50 3.55 -18.38
CA GLN A 455 0.47 4.55 -18.65
C GLN A 455 -0.95 4.04 -18.42
N VAL A 456 -1.21 2.73 -18.54
CA VAL A 456 -2.55 2.13 -18.42
C VAL A 456 -2.59 1.17 -17.24
N ARG A 457 -3.40 1.50 -16.23
CA ARG A 457 -3.72 0.58 -15.13
C ARG A 457 -5.03 -0.13 -15.42
N VAL A 458 -5.00 -1.46 -15.30
CA VAL A 458 -6.17 -2.31 -15.46
C VAL A 458 -6.54 -3.03 -14.16
N GLY A 459 -7.78 -3.52 -14.08
CA GLY A 459 -8.32 -4.21 -12.93
C GLY A 459 -9.45 -5.17 -13.29
N ARG A 460 -10.00 -5.84 -12.28
CA ARG A 460 -11.05 -6.85 -12.45
C ARG A 460 -12.45 -6.44 -12.00
N TRP A 461 -12.56 -5.32 -11.30
CA TRP A 461 -13.80 -4.92 -10.65
C TRP A 461 -14.49 -3.84 -11.47
N ARG A 462 -15.75 -4.07 -11.86
CA ARG A 462 -16.64 -3.08 -12.48
C ARG A 462 -17.68 -2.64 -11.44
N PRO A 463 -17.86 -1.34 -11.14
CA PRO A 463 -18.90 -0.89 -10.23
C PRO A 463 -20.28 -1.29 -10.75
N ARG A 464 -21.16 -1.81 -9.87
CA ARG A 464 -22.54 -2.17 -10.24
C ARG A 464 -23.48 -0.96 -10.36
N LEU A 465 -23.13 0.12 -9.66
CA LEU A 465 -23.91 1.36 -9.58
C LEU A 465 -23.08 2.49 -10.18
N GLY A 466 -23.69 3.28 -11.07
CA GLY A 466 -22.96 4.28 -11.87
C GLY A 466 -22.34 5.44 -11.07
N ALA A 467 -22.85 5.76 -9.87
CA ALA A 467 -22.36 6.91 -9.08
C ALA A 467 -21.60 6.51 -7.80
N PHE A 468 -21.93 5.37 -7.17
CA PHE A 468 -21.36 4.97 -5.88
C PHE A 468 -21.53 3.47 -5.61
N PRO A 469 -20.51 2.76 -5.10
CA PRO A 469 -19.16 3.23 -4.81
C PRO A 469 -18.24 3.21 -6.05
N THR A 470 -17.34 4.18 -6.14
CA THR A 470 -16.44 4.33 -7.31
C THR A 470 -15.25 3.37 -7.24
N LEU A 471 -14.53 3.20 -8.35
CA LEU A 471 -13.28 2.42 -8.39
C LEU A 471 -12.21 2.99 -7.44
N GLY A 472 -12.11 4.33 -7.36
CA GLY A 472 -11.17 5.00 -6.45
C GLY A 472 -11.42 4.66 -4.98
N MET A 473 -12.68 4.44 -4.57
CA MET A 473 -13.01 4.02 -3.21
C MET A 473 -12.52 2.60 -2.91
N LEU A 474 -12.62 1.69 -3.88
CA LEU A 474 -12.09 0.33 -3.73
C LEU A 474 -10.56 0.35 -3.62
N GLU A 475 -9.88 1.17 -4.44
CA GLU A 475 -8.44 1.38 -4.32
C GLU A 475 -8.05 1.96 -2.96
N ALA A 476 -8.76 3.00 -2.51
CA ALA A 476 -8.52 3.62 -1.21
C ALA A 476 -8.71 2.63 -0.06
N HIS A 477 -9.79 1.84 -0.09
CA HIS A 477 -10.05 0.81 0.91
C HIS A 477 -8.98 -0.28 0.92
N THR A 478 -8.60 -0.80 -0.25
CA THR A 478 -7.57 -1.86 -0.35
C THR A 478 -6.19 -1.37 0.11
N ARG A 479 -5.81 -0.12 -0.22
CA ARG A 479 -4.59 0.50 0.31
C ARG A 479 -4.66 0.66 1.83
N LEU A 480 -5.75 1.26 2.35
CA LEU A 480 -5.93 1.47 3.78
C LEU A 480 -5.86 0.15 4.56
N TRP A 481 -6.52 -0.90 4.07
CA TRP A 481 -6.51 -2.23 4.68
C TRP A 481 -5.08 -2.80 4.74
N SER A 482 -4.35 -2.72 3.62
CA SER A 482 -2.97 -3.22 3.53
C SER A 482 -2.05 -2.49 4.50
N TYR A 483 -2.15 -1.16 4.56
CA TYR A 483 -1.37 -0.35 5.51
C TYR A 483 -1.79 -0.57 6.96
N LEU A 484 -3.06 -0.83 7.23
CA LEU A 484 -3.54 -1.12 8.58
C LEU A 484 -3.02 -2.49 9.07
N GLU A 485 -3.10 -3.54 8.23
CA GLU A 485 -2.53 -4.86 8.52
C GLU A 485 -1.03 -4.73 8.83
N MET A 486 -0.29 -4.05 7.95
CA MET A 486 1.14 -3.87 8.10
C MET A 486 1.52 -3.02 9.32
N ALA A 487 0.84 -1.89 9.55
CA ALA A 487 1.10 -1.03 10.71
C ALA A 487 0.83 -1.76 12.02
N SER A 488 -0.25 -2.54 12.08
CA SER A 488 -0.60 -3.37 13.25
C SER A 488 0.53 -4.34 13.61
N LEU A 489 0.98 -5.13 12.63
CA LEU A 489 2.05 -6.11 12.88
C LEU A 489 3.40 -5.43 13.17
N SER A 490 3.71 -4.34 12.47
CA SER A 490 4.96 -3.60 12.66
C SER A 490 5.04 -2.96 14.04
N LEU A 491 3.95 -2.33 14.50
CA LEU A 491 3.87 -1.74 15.84
C LEU A 491 3.80 -2.79 16.94
N TYR A 492 3.34 -4.01 16.66
CA TYR A 492 3.50 -5.13 17.60
C TYR A 492 4.98 -5.43 17.85
N PHE A 493 5.79 -5.62 16.81
CA PHE A 493 7.22 -5.91 16.99
C PHE A 493 8.02 -4.71 17.49
N LEU A 494 7.78 -3.51 16.94
CA LEU A 494 8.53 -2.30 17.29
C LEU A 494 8.38 -1.97 18.77
N ASN A 495 7.16 -1.95 19.31
CA ASN A 495 6.94 -1.65 20.73
C ASN A 495 7.50 -2.72 21.68
N LEU A 496 7.79 -3.93 21.19
CA LEU A 496 8.40 -5.00 21.98
C LEU A 496 9.93 -5.00 21.96
N LEU A 497 10.57 -4.14 21.16
CA LEU A 497 12.02 -3.98 21.23
C LEU A 497 12.42 -3.43 22.62
N PRO A 498 13.51 -3.94 23.23
CA PRO A 498 13.98 -3.47 24.52
C PRO A 498 14.75 -2.15 24.37
N LEU A 499 14.05 -1.11 23.90
CA LEU A 499 14.57 0.25 23.71
C LEU A 499 13.89 1.23 24.68
N PRO A 500 14.57 2.33 25.06
CA PRO A 500 13.97 3.36 25.89
C PRO A 500 12.65 3.88 25.28
N TYR A 501 11.69 4.19 26.15
CA TYR A 501 10.35 4.70 25.80
C TYR A 501 9.39 3.71 25.10
N LEU A 502 9.80 2.46 24.86
CA LEU A 502 8.93 1.41 24.34
C LEU A 502 8.52 0.42 25.43
N ASP A 503 7.37 -0.24 25.25
CA ASP A 503 6.83 -1.23 26.19
C ASP A 503 7.80 -2.37 26.48
N GLY A 504 8.58 -2.78 25.47
CA GLY A 504 9.53 -3.87 25.57
C GLY A 504 10.53 -3.68 26.70
N MET A 505 10.99 -2.45 26.93
CA MET A 505 11.89 -2.14 28.03
C MET A 505 11.22 -2.35 29.39
N GLU A 506 9.99 -1.88 29.57
CA GLU A 506 9.24 -2.08 30.82
C GLU A 506 8.86 -3.56 31.02
N LEU A 507 8.60 -4.29 29.94
CA LEU A 507 8.33 -5.72 29.99
C LEU A 507 9.55 -6.49 30.51
N VAL A 508 10.75 -6.20 29.99
CA VAL A 508 12.00 -6.80 30.48
C VAL A 508 12.18 -6.52 31.96
N ARG A 509 11.96 -5.28 32.42
CA ARG A 509 12.07 -4.92 33.84
C ARG A 509 11.11 -5.72 34.72
N CYS A 510 9.85 -5.88 34.28
CA CYS A 510 8.86 -6.68 35.00
C CYS A 510 9.27 -8.16 35.08
N LEU A 511 9.78 -8.72 33.98
CA LEU A 511 10.22 -10.11 33.91
C LEU A 511 11.45 -10.36 34.80
N MET A 512 12.41 -9.43 34.84
CA MET A 512 13.58 -9.51 35.72
C MET A 512 13.20 -9.41 37.20
N GLN A 513 12.29 -8.50 37.56
CA GLN A 513 11.78 -8.40 38.95
C GLN A 513 11.12 -9.71 39.41
N SER A 514 10.39 -10.40 38.52
CA SER A 514 9.77 -11.70 38.85
C SER A 514 10.76 -12.85 39.08
N ARG A 515 11.99 -12.73 38.58
CA ARG A 515 13.08 -13.71 38.80
C ARG A 515 13.84 -13.40 40.07
N GLY A 516 14.19 -12.14 40.31
CA GLY A 516 14.88 -11.72 41.53
C GLY A 516 14.10 -11.99 42.82
N VAL A 517 12.76 -11.95 42.79
CA VAL A 517 11.93 -12.32 43.95
C VAL A 517 11.95 -13.83 44.21
N ARG A 518 12.03 -14.67 43.16
CA ARG A 518 12.12 -16.13 43.30
C ARG A 518 13.47 -16.59 43.85
N ASP A 519 14.55 -15.86 43.54
CA ASP A 519 15.88 -16.18 44.06
C ASP A 519 16.02 -15.85 45.56
N VAL A 520 15.27 -14.87 46.08
CA VAL A 520 15.25 -14.53 47.51
C VAL A 520 14.40 -15.51 48.32
N GLU A 521 13.27 -15.98 47.78
CA GLU A 521 12.47 -17.03 48.43
C GLU A 521 13.12 -18.42 48.36
N GLY A 522 13.98 -18.69 47.38
CA GLY A 522 14.71 -19.95 47.23
C GLY A 522 15.97 -20.11 48.11
N GLN A 523 16.43 -19.04 48.76
CA GLN A 523 17.56 -19.06 49.70
C GLN A 523 17.12 -19.04 51.18
N GLY A 524 15.82 -19.07 51.43
CA GLY A 524 15.22 -19.14 52.76
C GLY A 524 14.46 -20.45 52.99
N VAL A 525 15.16 -21.58 52.89
CA VAL A 525 14.72 -22.88 53.46
C VAL A 525 15.92 -23.52 54.14
#